data_AF-A0A8H9T5R3-F1
#
_entry.id   AF-A0A8H9T5R3-F1
#
_cell.length_a   1.000
_cell.length_b   1.000
_cell.length_c   1.000
_cell.angle_alpha   90.00
_cell.angle_beta   90.00
_cell.angle_gamma   90.00
#
_symmetry.space_group_name_H-M   'P 1'
#
loop_
_entity.id
_entity.type
_entity.pdbx_description
1 polymer ?
#
loop_
_entity_poly.entity_id
_entity_poly.type
_entity_poly.pdbx_seq_one_letter_code
_entity_poly.pdbx_strand_id
1 'polypeptide(L)'
;MIKINYQELREAAEQATQDEWVAYILPGHNGIYPARTSEGRHCGYFIDWPGIDGQRNAGANARYIASIPPKVALALLAEIKRLEDTNIDAMCRIAELEKQCAEWERKALSNFEECAAMAERIEELQTNSAPDSFGIIGENIRTQDNRITSDPMFCVYQKREIVVDADYDYDRIVWVDEDGNEANKRQSRRLELLHENFREPPEKWRRVAVKDIDEFVTCCFTEQGCKDYLAANGHNLRLPFIYVKSGFRNAEYIGIRNWLAGIRIKGGE
;
A
#
# COMPACT_ATOMS: atom_id res chain seq x y z
N MET A 1 21.82 57.41 2.03
CA MET A 1 22.63 56.60 2.96
C MET A 1 24.05 57.14 2.88
N ILE A 2 24.64 57.60 3.99
CA ILE A 2 26.05 58.03 4.01
C ILE A 2 26.88 56.74 3.96
N LYS A 3 27.73 56.60 2.94
CA LYS A 3 28.65 55.46 2.82
C LYS A 3 29.87 55.76 3.67
N ILE A 4 29.91 55.22 4.89
CA ILE A 4 31.07 55.35 5.78
C ILE A 4 32.19 54.47 5.22
N ASN A 5 33.38 55.04 5.03
CA ASN A 5 34.55 54.25 4.66
C ASN A 5 35.19 53.67 5.94
N TYR A 6 34.81 52.45 6.29
CA TYR A 6 35.32 51.76 7.47
C TYR A 6 36.83 51.49 7.42
N GLN A 7 37.41 51.39 6.22
CA GLN A 7 38.84 51.18 6.05
C GLN A 7 39.62 52.45 6.38
N GLU A 8 39.21 53.59 5.82
CA GLU A 8 39.79 54.90 6.17
C GLU A 8 39.63 55.20 7.67
N LEU A 9 38.47 54.86 8.26
CA LEU A 9 38.25 55.06 9.69
C LEU A 9 39.15 54.16 10.55
N ARG A 10 39.36 52.91 10.14
CA ARG A 10 40.28 51.97 10.82
C ARG A 10 41.72 52.49 10.75
N GLU A 11 42.19 52.88 9.56
CA GLU A 11 43.54 53.42 9.37
C GLU A 11 43.76 54.69 10.20
N ALA A 12 42.78 55.61 10.21
CA ALA A 12 42.84 56.81 11.05
C ALA A 12 42.89 56.47 12.55
N ALA A 13 42.12 55.48 12.99
CA ALA A 13 42.12 55.05 14.40
C ALA A 13 43.40 54.30 14.79
N GLU A 14 44.02 53.53 13.90
CA GLU A 14 45.31 52.86 14.15
C GLU A 14 46.46 53.86 14.31
N GLN A 15 46.44 54.96 13.55
CA GLN A 15 47.47 56.02 13.62
C GLN A 15 47.32 56.95 14.83
N ALA A 16 46.16 56.94 15.50
CA ALA A 16 45.88 57.81 16.63
C ALA A 16 46.38 57.24 17.98
N THR A 17 46.47 58.09 18.99
CA THR A 17 46.93 57.69 20.34
C THR A 17 45.92 56.77 21.05
N GLN A 18 46.37 55.56 21.42
CA GLN A 18 45.51 54.47 21.91
C GLN A 18 45.16 54.50 23.41
N ASP A 19 45.73 55.45 24.16
CA ASP A 19 45.52 55.57 25.60
C ASP A 19 44.05 55.85 25.96
N GLU A 20 43.70 55.69 27.25
CA GLU A 20 42.38 56.10 27.73
C GLU A 20 42.22 57.61 27.66
N TRP A 21 41.16 58.05 27.00
CA TRP A 21 40.83 59.46 26.90
C TRP A 21 39.90 59.84 28.05
N VAL A 22 40.25 60.90 28.77
CA VAL A 22 39.45 61.44 29.88
C VAL A 22 39.05 62.87 29.55
N ALA A 23 37.75 63.15 29.66
CA ALA A 23 37.24 64.51 29.57
C ALA A 23 37.57 65.28 30.85
N TYR A 24 38.27 66.39 30.72
CA TYR A 24 38.60 67.26 31.83
C TYR A 24 37.67 68.48 31.81
N ILE A 25 36.90 68.65 32.89
CA ILE A 25 35.88 69.72 32.99
C ILE A 25 36.23 70.59 34.20
N LEU A 26 36.80 71.78 33.97
CA LEU A 26 37.04 72.77 35.01
C LEU A 26 35.94 73.85 35.02
N PRO A 27 35.24 74.06 36.14
CA PRO A 27 34.36 75.21 36.30
C PRO A 27 35.19 76.51 36.23
N GLY A 28 34.87 77.42 35.32
CA GLY A 28 35.42 78.78 35.28
C GLY A 28 36.67 79.03 34.41
N HIS A 29 37.22 78.02 33.72
CA HIS A 29 38.32 78.21 32.77
C HIS A 29 37.79 78.39 31.33
N ASN A 30 37.75 79.63 30.81
CA ASN A 30 37.64 80.09 29.39
C ASN A 30 36.84 79.23 28.36
N GLY A 31 35.96 78.34 28.78
CA GLY A 31 35.16 77.49 27.91
C GLY A 31 35.93 76.36 27.19
N ILE A 32 37.11 75.96 27.70
CA ILE A 32 37.96 74.92 27.09
C ILE A 32 37.72 73.57 27.77
N TYR A 33 37.31 72.55 27.01
CA TYR A 33 36.95 71.21 27.51
C TYR A 33 37.81 70.11 26.89
N PRO A 34 39.00 69.83 27.47
CA PRO A 34 39.95 68.95 26.83
C PRO A 34 39.67 67.45 27.03
N ALA A 35 39.92 66.66 25.99
CA ALA A 35 40.17 65.22 26.11
C ALA A 35 41.69 64.99 26.22
N ARG A 36 42.13 64.19 27.21
CA ARG A 36 43.55 63.90 27.47
C ARG A 36 43.79 62.41 27.70
N THR A 37 45.03 61.96 27.53
CA THR A 37 45.46 60.63 28.01
C THR A 37 45.55 60.61 29.55
N SER A 38 45.29 59.47 30.18
CA SER A 38 45.27 59.34 31.65
C SER A 38 46.59 59.72 32.33
N GLU A 39 47.71 59.65 31.63
CA GLU A 39 49.07 59.90 32.15
C GLU A 39 49.59 61.34 31.97
N GLY A 40 48.91 62.20 31.19
CA GLY A 40 49.41 63.54 30.85
C GLY A 40 49.33 64.55 31.99
N ARG A 41 50.47 64.95 32.58
CA ARG A 41 50.58 66.18 33.40
C ARG A 41 50.75 67.40 32.48
N HIS A 42 49.88 68.38 32.70
CA HIS A 42 49.92 69.79 32.34
C HIS A 42 50.81 70.20 31.13
N CYS A 43 50.12 70.74 30.10
CA CYS A 43 50.63 71.40 28.88
C CYS A 43 50.95 70.45 27.71
N GLY A 44 50.19 70.55 26.60
CA GLY A 44 50.52 69.92 25.30
C GLY A 44 49.84 68.58 24.98
N TYR A 45 49.14 67.96 25.94
CA TYR A 45 48.52 66.62 25.80
C TYR A 45 46.98 66.64 25.74
N PHE A 46 46.39 67.74 25.25
CA PHE A 46 44.94 67.89 25.23
C PHE A 46 44.40 68.38 23.89
N ILE A 47 43.22 67.86 23.51
CA ILE A 47 42.44 68.38 22.39
C ILE A 47 41.61 69.57 22.91
N ASP A 48 41.99 70.81 22.56
CA ASP A 48 41.16 71.98 22.83
C ASP A 48 39.98 72.03 21.86
N TRP A 49 38.79 71.71 22.36
CA TRP A 49 37.55 71.71 21.59
C TRP A 49 36.75 72.99 21.90
N PRO A 50 36.73 73.99 20.99
CA PRO A 50 36.03 75.26 21.23
C PRO A 50 34.49 75.12 21.19
N GLY A 51 33.97 73.94 20.80
CA GLY A 51 32.55 73.70 20.58
C GLY A 51 32.10 74.12 19.18
N ILE A 52 31.27 73.31 18.54
CA ILE A 52 30.58 73.67 17.27
C ILE A 52 29.22 74.35 17.53
N ASP A 53 28.86 74.50 18.81
CA ASP A 53 27.56 74.97 19.30
C ASP A 53 27.67 76.18 20.24
N GLY A 54 28.77 76.93 20.15
CA GLY A 54 29.02 78.08 21.03
C GLY A 54 29.17 77.67 22.50
N GLN A 55 29.81 76.53 22.75
CA GLN A 55 30.11 75.97 24.07
C GLN A 55 28.90 75.51 24.91
N ARG A 56 27.68 75.50 24.36
CA ARG A 56 26.45 75.13 25.08
C ARG A 56 26.49 73.70 25.63
N ASN A 57 27.04 72.74 24.87
CA ASN A 57 27.18 71.33 25.27
C ASN A 57 28.62 70.86 25.35
N ALA A 58 29.60 71.77 25.42
CA ALA A 58 31.01 71.40 25.26
C ALA A 58 31.50 70.36 26.29
N GLY A 59 31.01 70.39 27.53
CA GLY A 59 31.30 69.34 28.52
C GLY A 59 30.68 67.97 28.20
N ALA A 60 29.54 67.92 27.52
CA ALA A 60 28.93 66.66 27.07
C ALA A 60 29.65 66.11 25.82
N ASN A 61 30.01 66.98 24.87
CA ASN A 61 30.76 66.61 23.67
C ASN A 61 32.15 66.08 24.01
N ALA A 62 32.87 66.73 24.93
CA ALA A 62 34.16 66.26 25.41
C ALA A 62 34.06 64.88 26.07
N ARG A 63 33.01 64.64 26.88
CA ARG A 63 32.74 63.32 27.47
C ARG A 63 32.45 62.26 26.41
N TYR A 64 31.66 62.60 25.39
CA TYR A 64 31.37 61.69 24.28
C TYR A 64 32.64 61.31 23.49
N ILE A 65 33.46 62.30 23.10
CA ILE A 65 34.72 62.06 22.38
C ILE A 65 35.67 61.22 23.24
N ALA A 66 35.79 61.53 24.53
CA ALA A 66 36.61 60.75 25.46
C ALA A 66 36.10 59.32 25.68
N SER A 67 34.81 59.06 25.50
CA SER A 67 34.22 57.71 25.62
C SER A 67 34.46 56.81 24.41
N ILE A 68 34.88 57.37 23.27
CA ILE A 68 35.20 56.63 22.05
C ILE A 68 36.65 56.95 21.63
N PRO A 69 37.65 56.58 22.44
CA PRO A 69 39.04 56.69 22.01
C PRO A 69 39.28 55.74 20.81
N PRO A 70 40.39 55.92 20.07
CA PRO A 70 40.71 55.10 18.90
C PRO A 70 40.65 53.60 19.17
N LYS A 71 41.08 53.15 20.36
CA LYS A 71 40.97 51.74 20.79
C LYS A 71 39.53 51.22 20.85
N VAL A 72 38.58 52.03 21.31
CA VAL A 72 37.15 51.66 21.33
C VAL A 72 36.58 51.67 19.92
N ALA A 73 36.94 52.65 19.08
CA ALA A 73 36.53 52.67 17.69
C ALA A 73 37.02 51.43 16.92
N LEU A 74 38.28 51.02 17.12
CA LEU A 74 38.83 49.79 16.54
C LEU A 74 38.10 48.54 17.01
N ALA A 75 37.77 48.45 18.31
CA ALA A 75 37.00 47.34 18.86
C ALA A 75 35.59 47.26 18.24
N LEU A 76 34.90 48.38 18.09
CA LEU A 76 33.59 48.45 17.42
C LEU A 76 33.69 48.05 15.94
N LEU A 77 34.70 48.53 15.22
CA LEU A 77 34.92 48.15 13.82
C LEU A 77 35.27 46.67 13.65
N ALA A 78 36.01 46.09 14.60
CA ALA A 78 36.26 44.65 14.62
C ALA A 78 34.96 43.86 14.84
N GLU A 79 34.10 44.32 15.75
CA GLU A 79 32.81 43.67 16.01
C GLU A 79 31.84 43.79 14.83
N ILE A 80 31.76 44.97 14.18
CA ILE A 80 30.96 45.15 12.96
C ILE A 80 31.42 44.17 11.88
N LYS A 81 32.73 44.08 11.62
CA LYS A 81 33.28 43.14 10.63
C LYS A 81 32.94 41.69 10.99
N ARG A 82 33.09 41.31 12.26
CA ARG A 82 32.73 39.97 12.74
C ARG A 82 31.26 39.65 12.51
N LEU A 83 30.37 40.60 12.75
CA LEU A 83 28.92 40.45 12.50
C LEU A 83 28.60 40.38 11.00
N GLU A 84 29.28 41.17 10.17
CA GLU A 84 29.16 41.10 8.71
C GLU A 84 29.57 39.72 8.19
N ASP A 85 30.73 39.22 8.61
CA ASP A 85 31.22 37.88 8.25
C ASP A 85 30.23 36.79 8.71
N THR A 86 29.72 36.89 9.95
CA THR A 86 28.71 35.95 10.49
C THR A 86 27.41 35.99 9.69
N ASN A 87 26.96 37.18 9.27
CA ASN A 87 25.76 37.33 8.46
C ASN A 87 25.93 36.73 7.07
N ILE A 88 27.10 36.89 6.46
CA ILE A 88 27.44 36.26 5.17
C ILE A 88 27.38 34.74 5.30
N ASP A 89 28.00 34.18 6.34
CA ASP A 89 27.97 32.74 6.60
C ASP A 89 26.54 32.22 6.83
N ALA A 90 25.72 32.95 7.60
CA ALA A 90 24.33 32.62 7.83
C ALA A 90 23.51 32.65 6.53
N MET A 91 23.71 33.65 5.68
CA MET A 91 23.05 33.75 4.37
C MET A 91 23.45 32.59 3.46
N CYS A 92 24.74 32.22 3.41
CA CYS A 92 25.20 31.06 2.67
C CYS A 92 24.55 29.76 3.18
N ARG A 93 24.40 29.60 4.50
CA ARG A 93 23.74 28.44 5.08
C ARG A 93 22.26 28.39 4.78
N ILE A 94 21.57 29.53 4.84
CA ILE A 94 20.14 29.64 4.50
C ILE A 94 19.93 29.26 3.03
N ALA A 95 20.73 29.80 2.11
CA ALA A 95 20.62 29.48 0.68
C ALA A 95 20.82 27.99 0.39
N GLU A 96 21.70 27.32 1.14
CA GLU A 96 21.90 25.87 1.03
C GLU A 96 20.71 25.07 1.57
N LEU A 97 20.15 25.49 2.71
CA LEU A 97 18.95 24.86 3.27
C LEU A 97 17.73 25.03 2.36
N GLU A 98 17.56 26.20 1.74
CA GLU A 98 16.49 26.45 0.77
C GLU A 98 16.57 25.51 -0.44
N LYS A 99 17.78 25.28 -0.98
CA LYS A 99 18.00 24.29 -2.05
C LYS A 99 17.62 22.89 -1.61
N GLN A 100 18.03 22.50 -0.40
CA GLN A 100 17.67 21.20 0.16
C GLN A 100 16.15 21.08 0.30
N CYS A 101 15.47 22.06 0.91
CA CYS A 101 14.01 22.07 1.03
C CYS A 101 13.31 21.87 -0.33
N ALA A 102 13.72 22.62 -1.36
CA ALA A 102 13.16 22.47 -2.71
C ALA A 102 13.41 21.08 -3.31
N GLU A 103 14.55 20.45 -3.00
CA GLU A 103 14.83 19.07 -3.40
C GLU A 103 13.95 18.06 -2.65
N TRP A 104 13.78 18.22 -1.34
CA TRP A 104 12.91 17.38 -0.52
C TRP A 104 11.44 17.49 -0.95
N GLU A 105 10.96 18.69 -1.28
CA GLU A 105 9.61 18.90 -1.81
C GLU A 105 9.40 18.17 -3.14
N ARG A 106 10.37 18.26 -4.06
CA ARG A 106 10.32 17.52 -5.34
C ARG A 106 10.28 16.01 -5.13
N LYS A 107 11.11 15.49 -4.23
CA LYS A 107 11.14 14.06 -3.88
C LYS A 107 9.83 13.62 -3.24
N ALA A 108 9.25 14.44 -2.35
CA ALA A 108 7.97 14.15 -1.73
C ALA A 108 6.86 14.05 -2.79
N LEU A 109 6.77 15.02 -3.70
CA LEU A 109 5.80 15.00 -4.80
C LEU A 109 5.95 13.75 -5.69
N SER A 110 7.17 13.42 -6.10
CA SER A 110 7.47 12.21 -6.88
C SER A 110 7.01 10.94 -6.14
N ASN A 111 7.32 10.84 -4.85
CA ASN A 111 6.90 9.68 -4.04
C ASN A 111 5.37 9.59 -3.92
N PHE A 112 4.67 10.73 -3.81
CA PHE A 112 3.21 10.74 -3.76
C PHE A 112 2.60 10.29 -5.08
N GLU A 113 3.15 10.71 -6.22
CA GLU A 113 2.72 10.26 -7.56
C GLU A 113 2.95 8.75 -7.73
N GLU A 114 4.11 8.24 -7.32
CA GLU A 114 4.40 6.79 -7.34
C GLU A 114 3.44 6.00 -6.43
N CYS A 115 3.15 6.51 -5.24
CA CYS A 115 2.18 5.89 -4.33
C CYS A 115 0.76 5.87 -4.93
N ALA A 116 0.35 6.95 -5.62
CA ALA A 116 -0.95 7.01 -6.28
C ALA A 116 -1.06 5.97 -7.41
N ALA A 117 -0.03 5.86 -8.26
CA ALA A 117 0.04 4.84 -9.31
C ALA A 117 0.04 3.41 -8.74
N MET A 118 0.74 3.19 -7.63
CA MET A 118 0.75 1.89 -6.96
C MET A 118 -0.62 1.55 -6.36
N ALA A 119 -1.33 2.54 -5.78
CA ALA A 119 -2.68 2.34 -5.26
C ALA A 119 -3.67 1.96 -6.37
N GLU A 120 -3.64 2.64 -7.53
CA GLU A 120 -4.46 2.29 -8.69
C GLU A 120 -4.18 0.86 -9.17
N ARG A 121 -2.90 0.45 -9.22
CA ARG A 121 -2.51 -0.91 -9.59
C ARG A 121 -3.00 -1.95 -8.59
N ILE A 122 -2.99 -1.65 -7.29
CA ILE A 122 -3.53 -2.54 -6.26
C ILE A 122 -5.05 -2.70 -6.44
N GLU A 123 -5.77 -1.62 -6.71
CA GLU A 123 -7.23 -1.67 -6.96
C GLU A 123 -7.56 -2.51 -8.20
N GLU A 124 -6.79 -2.34 -9.29
CA GLU A 124 -6.91 -3.17 -10.49
C GLU A 124 -6.62 -4.66 -10.21
N LEU A 125 -5.59 -4.96 -9.40
CA LEU A 125 -5.28 -6.34 -9.01
C LEU A 125 -6.34 -6.93 -8.07
N GLN A 126 -6.96 -6.11 -7.22
CA GLN A 126 -8.05 -6.54 -6.33
C GLN A 126 -9.33 -6.83 -7.11
N THR A 127 -9.68 -5.99 -8.09
CA THR A 127 -10.84 -6.22 -8.97
C THR A 127 -10.66 -7.45 -9.86
N ASN A 128 -9.43 -7.76 -10.29
CA ASN A 128 -9.11 -8.98 -11.04
C ASN A 128 -8.86 -10.21 -10.15
N SER A 129 -8.98 -10.09 -8.83
CA SER A 129 -8.77 -11.20 -7.90
C SER A 129 -9.92 -12.21 -7.98
N ALA A 130 -9.61 -13.49 -7.76
CA ALA A 130 -10.64 -14.51 -7.68
C ALA A 130 -11.67 -14.17 -6.58
N PRO A 131 -12.98 -14.41 -6.82
CA PRO A 131 -14.02 -14.16 -5.83
C PRO A 131 -13.80 -14.96 -4.54
N ASP A 132 -14.28 -14.46 -3.41
CA ASP A 132 -14.11 -15.13 -2.11
C ASP A 132 -14.75 -16.52 -2.05
N SER A 133 -15.78 -16.77 -2.87
CA SER A 133 -16.39 -18.10 -3.04
C SER A 133 -15.39 -19.16 -3.51
N PHE A 134 -14.32 -18.76 -4.22
CA PHE A 134 -13.28 -19.69 -4.66
C PHE A 134 -12.39 -20.11 -3.48
N GLY A 135 -12.26 -19.29 -2.44
CA GLY A 135 -11.59 -19.67 -1.19
C GLY A 135 -12.29 -20.82 -0.47
N ILE A 136 -13.63 -20.84 -0.50
CA ILE A 136 -14.46 -21.94 0.05
C ILE A 136 -14.24 -23.22 -0.77
N ILE A 137 -14.22 -23.11 -2.10
CA ILE A 137 -13.91 -24.23 -2.99
C ILE A 137 -12.51 -24.78 -2.69
N GLY A 138 -11.51 -23.91 -2.58
CA GLY A 138 -10.14 -24.28 -2.21
C GLY A 138 -10.06 -24.99 -0.86
N GLU A 139 -10.80 -24.51 0.15
CA GLU A 139 -10.84 -25.14 1.47
C GLU A 139 -11.43 -26.54 1.43
N ASN A 140 -12.56 -26.70 0.74
CA ASN A 140 -13.17 -28.02 0.53
C ASN A 140 -12.23 -28.96 -0.22
N ILE A 141 -11.51 -28.48 -1.25
CA ILE A 141 -10.53 -29.28 -1.99
C ILE A 141 -9.41 -29.80 -1.08
N ARG A 142 -8.96 -29.01 -0.10
CA ARG A 142 -7.87 -29.35 0.82
C ARG A 142 -8.30 -30.30 1.95
N THR A 143 -9.54 -30.18 2.40
CA THR A 143 -10.00 -30.83 3.65
C THR A 143 -10.94 -32.01 3.44
N GLN A 144 -11.64 -32.10 2.30
CA GLN A 144 -12.58 -33.19 2.04
C GLN A 144 -11.85 -34.53 1.83
N ASP A 145 -12.59 -35.63 2.01
CA ASP A 145 -12.11 -36.97 1.65
C ASP A 145 -12.00 -37.11 0.12
N ASN A 146 -10.81 -37.46 -0.36
CA ASN A 146 -10.52 -37.64 -1.77
C ASN A 146 -10.92 -39.04 -2.31
N ARG A 147 -11.57 -39.88 -1.50
CA ARG A 147 -12.06 -41.23 -1.86
C ARG A 147 -11.01 -42.09 -2.55
N ILE A 148 -9.81 -42.12 -1.96
CA ILE A 148 -8.66 -42.93 -2.40
C ILE A 148 -8.17 -42.58 -3.82
N THR A 149 -8.45 -41.35 -4.28
CA THR A 149 -8.00 -40.86 -5.59
C THR A 149 -7.15 -39.60 -5.40
N SER A 150 -6.00 -39.50 -6.08
CA SER A 150 -5.14 -38.31 -5.98
C SER A 150 -5.81 -37.05 -6.57
N ASP A 151 -6.59 -37.23 -7.64
CA ASP A 151 -7.27 -36.17 -8.39
C ASP A 151 -8.77 -36.46 -8.49
N PRO A 152 -9.55 -36.33 -7.40
CA PRO A 152 -10.95 -36.74 -7.38
C PRO A 152 -11.83 -35.80 -8.19
N MET A 153 -12.52 -36.35 -9.18
CA MET A 153 -13.61 -35.71 -9.92
C MET A 153 -14.95 -36.15 -9.32
N PHE A 154 -15.59 -35.29 -8.55
CA PHE A 154 -16.90 -35.59 -7.96
C PHE A 154 -17.98 -35.45 -9.03
N CYS A 155 -18.70 -36.53 -9.30
CA CYS A 155 -19.73 -36.59 -10.32
C CYS A 155 -21.07 -36.94 -9.71
N VAL A 156 -22.12 -36.26 -10.17
CA VAL A 156 -23.50 -36.66 -9.94
C VAL A 156 -23.91 -37.60 -11.07
N TYR A 157 -24.42 -38.75 -10.68
CA TYR A 157 -25.01 -39.74 -11.56
C TYR A 157 -26.49 -39.91 -11.24
N GLN A 158 -27.26 -40.36 -12.22
CA GLN A 158 -28.63 -40.83 -12.03
C GLN A 158 -28.78 -42.25 -12.61
N LYS A 159 -29.78 -42.98 -12.15
CA LYS A 159 -30.12 -44.28 -12.74
C LYS A 159 -31.00 -44.06 -13.96
N ARG A 160 -30.55 -44.54 -15.12
CA ARG A 160 -31.35 -44.61 -16.34
C ARG A 160 -31.58 -46.05 -16.72
N GLU A 161 -32.81 -46.35 -17.03
CA GLU A 161 -33.20 -47.66 -17.51
C GLU A 161 -33.06 -47.76 -19.02
N ILE A 162 -32.45 -48.83 -19.51
CA ILE A 162 -32.32 -49.11 -20.94
C ILE A 162 -32.84 -50.51 -21.26
N VAL A 163 -33.39 -50.66 -22.45
CA VAL A 163 -33.72 -51.98 -23.01
C VAL A 163 -32.44 -52.58 -23.56
N VAL A 164 -32.17 -53.82 -23.16
CA VAL A 164 -31.05 -54.62 -23.63
C VAL A 164 -31.56 -55.94 -24.20
N ASP A 165 -30.70 -56.62 -24.93
CA ASP A 165 -30.99 -57.96 -25.41
C ASP A 165 -30.88 -58.96 -24.24
N ALA A 166 -31.78 -59.95 -24.20
CA ALA A 166 -31.90 -60.92 -23.11
C ALA A 166 -30.72 -61.91 -23.06
N ASP A 167 -29.92 -62.00 -24.11
CA ASP A 167 -28.72 -62.84 -24.14
C ASP A 167 -27.48 -62.12 -23.54
N TYR A 168 -27.60 -60.84 -23.18
CA TYR A 168 -26.54 -60.04 -22.56
C TYR A 168 -26.79 -59.81 -21.07
N ASP A 169 -25.93 -59.02 -20.42
CA ASP A 169 -26.06 -58.69 -19.00
C ASP A 169 -27.24 -57.74 -18.73
N TYR A 170 -28.27 -58.23 -18.04
CA TYR A 170 -29.50 -57.52 -17.68
C TYR A 170 -29.82 -57.66 -16.18
N ASP A 171 -30.58 -56.71 -15.63
CA ASP A 171 -30.97 -56.73 -14.21
C ASP A 171 -32.33 -57.41 -14.00
N ARG A 172 -33.27 -57.20 -14.94
CA ARG A 172 -34.60 -57.80 -14.88
C ARG A 172 -35.23 -57.98 -16.26
N ILE A 173 -36.24 -58.84 -16.32
CA ILE A 173 -37.07 -59.03 -17.51
C ILE A 173 -38.47 -58.53 -17.20
N VAL A 174 -39.00 -57.72 -18.12
CA VAL A 174 -40.35 -57.16 -18.01
C VAL A 174 -41.14 -57.44 -19.28
N TRP A 175 -42.45 -57.52 -19.12
CA TRP A 175 -43.38 -57.55 -20.23
C TRP A 175 -43.97 -56.16 -20.39
N VAL A 176 -43.83 -55.57 -21.58
CA VAL A 176 -44.39 -54.26 -21.89
C VAL A 176 -45.40 -54.36 -23.00
N ASP A 177 -46.44 -53.55 -22.93
CA ASP A 177 -47.42 -53.43 -24.00
C ASP A 177 -46.92 -52.50 -25.14
N GLU A 178 -47.78 -52.29 -26.15
CA GLU A 178 -47.53 -51.42 -27.30
C GLU A 178 -47.34 -49.94 -26.89
N ASP A 179 -48.00 -49.52 -25.81
CA ASP A 179 -47.94 -48.16 -25.26
C ASP A 179 -46.74 -47.98 -24.30
N GLY A 180 -45.96 -49.04 -24.04
CA GLY A 180 -44.78 -49.04 -23.18
C GLY A 180 -45.07 -49.22 -21.69
N ASN A 181 -46.29 -49.59 -21.31
CA ASN A 181 -46.62 -49.86 -19.91
C ASN A 181 -46.15 -51.26 -19.49
N GLU A 182 -45.53 -51.34 -18.32
CA GLU A 182 -45.11 -52.61 -17.74
C GLU A 182 -46.29 -53.42 -17.18
N ALA A 183 -46.28 -54.74 -17.43
CA ALA A 183 -47.26 -55.68 -16.89
C ALA A 183 -47.19 -55.74 -15.36
N ASN A 184 -48.35 -55.74 -14.71
CA ASN A 184 -48.39 -55.97 -13.27
C ASN A 184 -47.95 -57.41 -12.90
N LYS A 185 -47.64 -57.66 -11.63
CA LYS A 185 -47.09 -58.93 -11.14
C LYS A 185 -47.89 -60.18 -11.54
N ARG A 186 -49.23 -60.10 -11.59
CA ARG A 186 -50.08 -61.22 -11.97
C ARG A 186 -50.07 -61.44 -13.48
N GLN A 187 -50.11 -60.35 -14.26
CA GLN A 187 -50.05 -60.40 -15.73
C GLN A 187 -48.69 -60.92 -16.21
N SER A 188 -47.60 -60.39 -15.66
CA SER A 188 -46.23 -60.81 -15.97
C SER A 188 -46.03 -62.30 -15.75
N ARG A 189 -46.48 -62.87 -14.61
CA ARG A 189 -46.44 -64.33 -14.37
C ARG A 189 -47.18 -65.15 -15.43
N ARG A 190 -48.34 -64.66 -15.88
CA ARG A 190 -49.13 -65.36 -16.90
C ARG A 190 -48.44 -65.33 -18.27
N LEU A 191 -47.85 -64.19 -18.63
CA LEU A 191 -47.12 -64.03 -19.89
C LEU A 191 -45.83 -64.85 -19.90
N GLU A 192 -45.12 -64.91 -18.77
CA GLU A 192 -43.92 -65.75 -18.64
C GLU A 192 -44.26 -67.24 -18.81
N LEU A 193 -45.36 -67.72 -18.21
CA LEU A 193 -45.84 -69.08 -18.41
C LEU A 193 -46.18 -69.37 -19.88
N LEU A 194 -46.73 -68.41 -20.63
CA LEU A 194 -47.00 -68.59 -22.06
C LEU A 194 -45.68 -68.73 -22.84
N HIS A 195 -44.71 -67.88 -22.54
CA HIS A 195 -43.39 -67.90 -23.16
C HIS A 195 -42.62 -69.19 -22.87
N GLU A 196 -42.56 -69.65 -21.61
CA GLU A 196 -41.92 -70.91 -21.21
C GLU A 196 -42.54 -72.13 -21.90
N ASN A 197 -43.85 -72.09 -22.15
CA ASN A 197 -44.59 -73.15 -22.86
C ASN A 197 -44.58 -72.97 -24.38
N PHE A 198 -43.70 -72.11 -24.93
CA PHE A 198 -43.58 -71.82 -26.37
C PHE A 198 -44.91 -71.43 -27.04
N ARG A 199 -45.80 -70.74 -26.30
CA ARG A 199 -47.04 -70.18 -26.84
C ARG A 199 -46.83 -68.71 -27.20
N GLU A 200 -47.44 -68.30 -28.31
CA GLU A 200 -47.43 -66.88 -28.70
C GLU A 200 -48.10 -66.03 -27.61
N PRO A 201 -47.41 -64.97 -27.13
CA PRO A 201 -48.03 -64.02 -26.23
C PRO A 201 -49.18 -63.29 -26.95
N PRO A 202 -50.18 -62.78 -26.22
CA PRO A 202 -51.24 -61.98 -26.82
C PRO A 202 -50.67 -60.83 -27.65
N GLU A 203 -51.31 -60.51 -28.78
CA GLU A 203 -50.96 -59.35 -29.59
C GLU A 203 -50.78 -58.12 -28.70
N LYS A 204 -49.68 -57.37 -28.93
CA LYS A 204 -49.23 -56.16 -28.21
C LYS A 204 -48.29 -56.34 -27.04
N TRP A 205 -48.09 -57.55 -26.50
CA TRP A 205 -47.12 -57.75 -25.40
C TRP A 205 -45.77 -58.23 -25.91
N ARG A 206 -44.70 -57.52 -25.54
CA ARG A 206 -43.32 -57.90 -25.83
C ARG A 206 -42.54 -58.15 -24.55
N ARG A 207 -41.70 -59.19 -24.57
CA ARG A 207 -40.77 -59.52 -23.50
C ARG A 207 -39.47 -58.77 -23.75
N VAL A 208 -39.05 -57.93 -22.81
CA VAL A 208 -37.83 -57.11 -22.93
C VAL A 208 -36.95 -57.29 -21.70
N ALA A 209 -35.64 -57.41 -21.93
CA ALA A 209 -34.65 -57.36 -20.86
C ALA A 209 -34.26 -55.91 -20.60
N VAL A 210 -34.09 -55.58 -19.33
CA VAL A 210 -33.91 -54.23 -18.85
C VAL A 210 -32.69 -54.16 -17.95
N LYS A 211 -31.93 -53.07 -18.11
CA LYS A 211 -30.76 -52.77 -17.28
C LYS A 211 -30.80 -51.34 -16.78
N ASP A 212 -30.50 -51.16 -15.50
CA ASP A 212 -30.27 -49.85 -14.89
C ASP A 212 -28.79 -49.47 -15.05
N ILE A 213 -28.54 -48.46 -15.87
CA ILE A 213 -27.21 -47.90 -16.09
C ILE A 213 -27.01 -46.59 -15.34
N ASP A 214 -25.75 -46.31 -15.03
CA ASP A 214 -25.34 -45.05 -14.42
C ASP A 214 -25.18 -43.98 -15.52
N GLU A 215 -26.11 -43.05 -15.56
CA GLU A 215 -26.08 -41.91 -16.48
C GLU A 215 -25.42 -40.69 -15.80
N PHE A 216 -24.40 -40.14 -16.44
CA PHE A 216 -23.70 -38.95 -15.96
C PHE A 216 -24.61 -37.72 -16.07
N VAL A 217 -24.70 -36.94 -14.98
CA VAL A 217 -25.48 -35.69 -14.94
C VAL A 217 -24.55 -34.48 -14.97
N THR A 218 -23.63 -34.39 -14.00
CA THR A 218 -22.70 -33.25 -13.90
C THR A 218 -21.46 -33.61 -13.10
N CYS A 219 -20.42 -32.80 -13.21
CA CYS A 219 -19.18 -32.92 -12.44
C CYS A 219 -18.92 -31.61 -11.66
N CYS A 220 -18.47 -31.74 -10.42
CA CYS A 220 -18.07 -30.63 -9.56
C CYS A 220 -16.62 -30.81 -9.07
N PHE A 221 -16.01 -29.72 -8.62
CA PHE A 221 -14.66 -29.75 -8.03
C PHE A 221 -14.63 -30.34 -6.60
N THR A 222 -15.77 -30.33 -5.92
CA THR A 222 -15.90 -30.72 -4.50
C THR A 222 -17.13 -31.59 -4.28
N GLU A 223 -17.11 -32.42 -3.23
CA GLU A 223 -18.28 -33.20 -2.82
C GLU A 223 -19.43 -32.27 -2.42
N GLN A 224 -19.12 -31.17 -1.74
CA GLN A 224 -20.12 -30.17 -1.36
C GLN A 224 -20.81 -29.56 -2.58
N GLY A 225 -20.08 -29.27 -3.65
CA GLY A 225 -20.68 -28.79 -4.89
C GLY A 225 -21.69 -29.78 -5.49
N CYS A 226 -21.41 -31.09 -5.42
CA CYS A 226 -22.38 -32.11 -5.83
C CYS A 226 -23.60 -32.14 -4.89
N LYS A 227 -23.41 -32.00 -3.58
CA LYS A 227 -24.51 -31.95 -2.60
C LYS A 227 -25.40 -30.73 -2.84
N ASP A 228 -24.82 -29.57 -3.10
CA ASP A 228 -25.54 -28.32 -3.39
C ASP A 228 -26.34 -28.44 -4.69
N TYR A 229 -25.75 -29.04 -5.73
CA TYR A 229 -26.45 -29.34 -6.97
C TYR A 229 -27.64 -30.29 -6.76
N LEU A 230 -27.47 -31.35 -5.97
CA LEU A 230 -28.55 -32.28 -5.65
C LEU A 230 -29.64 -31.65 -4.79
N ALA A 231 -29.29 -30.76 -3.86
CA ALA A 231 -30.27 -30.01 -3.09
C ALA A 231 -31.12 -29.11 -4.00
N ALA A 232 -30.50 -28.47 -4.99
CA ALA A 232 -31.20 -27.58 -5.92
C ALA A 232 -32.01 -28.32 -7.01
N ASN A 233 -31.46 -29.38 -7.59
CA ASN A 233 -32.00 -30.02 -8.80
C ASN A 233 -32.32 -31.52 -8.65
N GLY A 234 -32.07 -32.13 -7.49
CA GLY A 234 -32.21 -33.58 -7.29
C GLY A 234 -33.63 -34.10 -7.51
N HIS A 235 -34.66 -33.26 -7.33
CA HIS A 235 -36.06 -33.62 -7.59
C HIS A 235 -36.36 -33.90 -9.08
N ASN A 236 -35.53 -33.43 -10.00
CA ASN A 236 -35.65 -33.70 -11.44
C ASN A 236 -34.88 -34.94 -11.90
N LEU A 237 -34.18 -35.62 -10.98
CA LEU A 237 -33.31 -36.74 -11.30
C LEU A 237 -33.88 -38.06 -10.78
N ARG A 238 -33.63 -39.16 -11.49
CA ARG A 238 -34.07 -40.51 -11.09
C ARG A 238 -32.99 -41.20 -10.27
N LEU A 239 -33.24 -41.41 -8.98
CA LEU A 239 -32.33 -42.10 -8.04
C LEU A 239 -30.88 -41.55 -8.12
N PRO A 240 -30.66 -40.24 -7.92
CA PRO A 240 -29.35 -39.65 -8.08
C PRO A 240 -28.38 -40.05 -6.97
N PHE A 241 -27.09 -40.13 -7.29
CA PHE A 241 -26.02 -40.43 -6.32
C PHE A 241 -24.69 -39.75 -6.71
N ILE A 242 -23.79 -39.62 -5.74
CA ILE A 242 -22.45 -39.02 -5.93
C ILE A 242 -21.42 -40.13 -6.07
N TYR A 243 -20.69 -40.11 -7.19
CA TYR A 243 -19.60 -41.00 -7.51
C TYR A 243 -18.30 -40.21 -7.73
N VAL A 244 -17.14 -40.80 -7.44
CA VAL A 244 -15.84 -40.16 -7.68
C VAL A 244 -15.14 -40.85 -8.84
N LYS A 245 -14.88 -40.08 -9.90
CA LYS A 245 -13.99 -40.48 -10.99
C LYS A 245 -12.57 -40.00 -10.72
N SER A 246 -11.62 -40.63 -11.39
CA SER A 246 -10.23 -40.19 -11.38
C SER A 246 -9.96 -39.19 -12.50
N GLY A 247 -9.46 -38.01 -12.12
CA GLY A 247 -8.87 -37.03 -13.03
C GLY A 247 -7.42 -37.34 -13.41
N PHE A 248 -6.90 -38.51 -13.03
CA PHE A 248 -5.53 -38.92 -13.35
C PHE A 248 -5.25 -38.82 -14.85
N ARG A 249 -4.10 -38.23 -15.21
CA ARG A 249 -3.66 -37.90 -16.58
C ARG A 249 -4.46 -36.80 -17.29
N ASN A 250 -5.41 -36.15 -16.62
CA ASN A 250 -6.02 -34.93 -17.14
C ASN A 250 -5.28 -33.70 -16.61
N ALA A 251 -4.23 -33.27 -17.32
CA ALA A 251 -3.37 -32.17 -16.90
C ALA A 251 -4.13 -30.84 -16.71
N GLU A 252 -5.12 -30.56 -17.55
CA GLU A 252 -5.93 -29.34 -17.44
C GLU A 252 -6.77 -29.33 -16.16
N TYR A 253 -7.46 -30.44 -15.87
CA TYR A 253 -8.25 -30.58 -14.66
C TYR A 253 -7.39 -30.48 -13.40
N ILE A 254 -6.25 -31.19 -13.38
CA ILE A 254 -5.30 -31.17 -12.27
C ILE A 254 -4.76 -29.75 -12.05
N GLY A 255 -4.41 -29.04 -13.13
CA GLY A 255 -3.94 -27.66 -13.08
C GLY A 255 -4.96 -26.70 -12.45
N ILE A 256 -6.21 -26.73 -12.93
CA ILE A 256 -7.28 -25.88 -12.39
C ILE A 256 -7.60 -26.25 -10.93
N ARG A 257 -7.70 -27.54 -10.62
CA ARG A 257 -8.00 -28.01 -9.26
C ARG A 257 -6.90 -27.58 -8.28
N ASN A 258 -5.63 -27.70 -8.66
CA ASN A 258 -4.51 -27.26 -7.83
C ASN A 258 -4.46 -25.75 -7.66
N TRP A 259 -4.77 -24.98 -8.72
CA TRP A 259 -4.90 -23.54 -8.62
C TRP A 259 -6.01 -23.12 -7.66
N LEU A 260 -7.20 -23.74 -7.74
CA LEU A 260 -8.30 -23.54 -6.79
C LEU A 260 -7.90 -23.91 -5.37
N ALA A 261 -7.17 -25.02 -5.17
CA ALA A 261 -6.61 -25.42 -3.88
C ALA A 261 -5.60 -24.41 -3.31
N GLY A 262 -5.00 -23.55 -4.14
CA GLY A 262 -4.10 -22.48 -3.69
C GLY A 262 -4.83 -21.26 -3.14
N ILE A 263 -6.11 -21.07 -3.48
CA ILE A 263 -6.90 -19.91 -3.06
C ILE A 263 -7.36 -20.10 -1.61
N ARG A 264 -7.14 -19.09 -0.78
CA ARG A 264 -7.55 -19.05 0.63
C ARG A 264 -8.67 -18.05 0.85
N ILE A 265 -9.45 -18.26 1.91
CA ILE A 265 -10.46 -17.31 2.36
C ILE A 265 -9.72 -16.06 2.88
N LYS A 266 -10.05 -14.88 2.34
CA LYS A 266 -9.47 -13.61 2.79
C LYS A 266 -9.96 -13.32 4.21
N GLY A 267 -9.03 -13.16 5.17
CA GLY A 267 -9.35 -12.76 6.55
C GLY A 267 -9.41 -13.89 7.60
N GLY A 268 -8.96 -15.10 7.28
CA GLY A 268 -8.77 -16.16 8.28
C GLY A 268 -7.37 -16.15 8.88
N GLU A 269 -7.16 -15.38 9.95
CA GLU A 269 -6.21 -15.72 11.02
C GLU A 269 -6.84 -16.79 11.93
#